data_AF-A0A7M7NCH2-F1
#
_entry.id   AF-A0A7M7NCH2-F1
#
_cell.length_a   1.000
_cell.length_b   1.000
_cell.length_c   1.000
_cell.angle_alpha   90.00
_cell.angle_beta   90.00
_cell.angle_gamma   90.00
#
_symmetry.space_group_name_H-M   'P 1'
#
loop_
_entity.id
_entity.type
_entity.pdbx_description
1 polymer ?
#
loop_
_entity_poly.entity_id
_entity_poly.type
_entity_poly.pdbx_seq_one_letter_code
_entity_poly.pdbx_strand_id
1 'polypeptide(L)'
;MECCKRVGVEGGRLQLDSFGIELEIPPGAIDSEAPQDFSLSVLTDTPNLGNSKEEMSVCFGVQCLAPDDLVLKRQVTYTIPHCAVITRYSSVKAVLYTGEGEYSPDAVVKERIMLSRSGTPSCIITKDVLKLKMNHFSWAKIKLMIKNYFFRGKKMCCRPFKEKNLALQKTPVILHAHLYDDIKGNSEVNYCCGS
;
A
#
# COMPACT_ATOMS: atom_id res chain seq x y z
N MET A 1 -5.95 -0.97 -10.37
CA MET A 1 -6.83 -1.98 -9.75
C MET A 1 -7.56 -1.33 -8.60
N GLU A 2 -8.88 -1.45 -8.57
CA GLU A 2 -9.77 -0.58 -7.78
C GLU A 2 -11.00 -1.37 -7.30
N CYS A 3 -11.56 -0.97 -6.16
CA CYS A 3 -12.81 -1.48 -5.59
C CYS A 3 -13.71 -0.29 -5.23
N CYS A 4 -14.92 -0.25 -5.80
CA CYS A 4 -15.90 0.79 -5.52
C CYS A 4 -17.04 0.26 -4.65
N LYS A 5 -17.49 1.05 -3.67
CA LYS A 5 -18.60 0.67 -2.80
C LYS A 5 -19.34 1.87 -2.25
N ARG A 6 -20.66 1.75 -2.13
CA ARG A 6 -21.49 2.70 -1.38
C ARG A 6 -21.51 2.37 0.10
N VAL A 7 -21.20 3.34 0.94
CA VAL A 7 -21.10 3.18 2.40
C VAL A 7 -21.90 4.28 3.11
N GLY A 8 -22.75 3.89 4.06
CA GLY A 8 -23.57 4.80 4.86
C GLY A 8 -23.21 4.75 6.35
N VAL A 9 -24.15 5.13 7.22
CA VAL A 9 -23.96 5.20 8.67
C VAL A 9 -23.55 3.88 9.32
N GLU A 10 -23.97 2.74 8.75
CA GLU A 10 -23.60 1.40 9.22
C GLU A 10 -22.10 1.09 9.03
N GLY A 11 -21.36 1.96 8.33
CA GLY A 11 -19.99 1.71 7.95
C GLY A 11 -19.91 0.65 6.85
N GLY A 12 -18.69 0.17 6.60
CA GLY A 12 -18.46 -0.75 5.51
C GLY A 12 -17.01 -1.18 5.39
N ARG A 13 -16.80 -2.04 4.40
CA ARG A 13 -15.50 -2.63 4.10
C ARG A 13 -15.30 -2.69 2.59
N LEU A 14 -14.15 -2.19 2.14
CA LEU A 14 -13.67 -2.28 0.76
C LEU A 14 -12.43 -3.18 0.76
N GLN A 15 -12.32 -4.07 -0.23
CA GLN A 15 -11.24 -5.06 -0.31
C GLN A 15 -10.67 -5.11 -1.73
N LEU A 16 -9.35 -5.12 -1.83
CA LEU A 16 -8.61 -5.42 -3.04
C LEU A 16 -8.01 -6.82 -2.89
N ASP A 17 -8.80 -7.85 -3.18
CA ASP A 17 -8.45 -9.25 -2.89
C ASP A 17 -7.11 -9.67 -3.51
N SER A 18 -6.84 -9.26 -4.76
CA SER A 18 -5.56 -9.47 -5.46
C SER A 18 -4.34 -8.96 -4.69
N PHE A 19 -4.51 -7.92 -3.87
CA PHE A 19 -3.44 -7.31 -3.07
C PHE A 19 -3.51 -7.66 -1.59
N GLY A 20 -4.62 -8.26 -1.14
CA GLY A 20 -4.88 -8.50 0.28
C GLY A 20 -5.01 -7.21 1.09
N ILE A 21 -5.36 -6.09 0.43
CA ILE A 21 -5.53 -4.78 1.05
C ILE A 21 -7.01 -4.60 1.41
N GLU A 22 -7.26 -4.11 2.61
CA GLU A 22 -8.60 -3.85 3.11
C GLU A 22 -8.69 -2.44 3.69
N LEU A 23 -9.82 -1.76 3.46
CA LEU A 23 -10.21 -0.55 4.15
C LEU A 23 -11.48 -0.84 4.95
N GLU A 24 -11.40 -0.63 6.27
CA GLU A 24 -12.53 -0.69 7.18
C GLU A 24 -12.98 0.73 7.55
N ILE A 25 -14.24 1.03 7.25
CA ILE A 25 -14.96 2.23 7.66
C ILE A 25 -15.90 1.81 8.79
N PRO A 26 -15.65 2.20 10.04
CA PRO A 26 -16.47 1.73 11.15
C PRO A 26 -17.88 2.34 11.13
N PRO A 27 -18.87 1.69 11.76
CA PRO A 27 -20.19 2.30 11.95
C PRO A 27 -20.10 3.67 12.65
N GLY A 28 -20.90 4.62 12.15
CA GLY A 28 -20.93 6.01 12.59
C GLY A 28 -19.70 6.83 12.16
N ALA A 29 -18.84 6.33 11.27
CA ALA A 29 -17.77 7.13 10.69
C ALA A 29 -18.28 8.14 9.67
N ILE A 30 -19.33 7.77 8.94
CA ILE A 30 -20.01 8.60 7.95
C ILE A 30 -21.34 9.06 8.58
N ASP A 31 -21.54 10.37 8.58
CA ASP A 31 -22.73 11.03 9.12
C ASP A 31 -23.55 11.58 7.95
N SER A 32 -24.26 10.68 7.26
CA SER A 32 -25.00 10.99 6.04
C SER A 32 -26.26 10.13 5.95
N GLU A 33 -27.37 10.73 5.52
CA GLU A 33 -28.66 10.04 5.38
C GLU A 33 -28.64 8.98 4.27
N ALA A 34 -27.82 9.18 3.23
CA ALA A 34 -27.69 8.26 2.11
C ALA A 34 -26.27 7.68 2.03
N PRO A 35 -26.11 6.40 1.61
CA PRO A 35 -24.80 5.83 1.34
C PRO A 35 -24.02 6.62 0.26
N GLN A 36 -22.77 6.93 0.53
CA GLN A 36 -21.87 7.68 -0.36
C GLN A 36 -20.91 6.75 -1.11
N ASP A 37 -20.45 7.16 -2.29
CA ASP A 37 -19.53 6.38 -3.12
C ASP A 37 -18.08 6.51 -2.63
N PHE A 38 -17.42 5.37 -2.45
CA PHE A 38 -15.99 5.29 -2.12
C PHE A 38 -15.29 4.41 -3.15
N SER A 39 -14.05 4.78 -3.48
CA SER A 39 -13.18 4.00 -4.36
C SER A 39 -11.85 3.76 -3.68
N LEU A 40 -11.51 2.49 -3.43
CA LEU A 40 -10.21 2.06 -2.92
C LEU A 40 -9.35 1.56 -4.07
N SER A 41 -8.15 2.12 -4.25
CA SER A 41 -7.19 1.70 -5.25
C SER A 41 -5.79 1.50 -4.66
N VAL A 42 -4.96 0.77 -5.40
CA VAL A 42 -3.55 0.52 -5.05
C VAL A 42 -2.63 1.40 -5.88
N LEU A 43 -1.60 1.95 -5.26
CA LEU A 43 -0.56 2.73 -5.92
C LEU A 43 0.60 1.80 -6.31
N THR A 44 0.62 1.39 -7.57
CA THR A 44 1.63 0.47 -8.12
C THR A 44 2.83 1.18 -8.71
N ASP A 45 2.64 2.39 -9.24
CA ASP A 45 3.70 3.22 -9.81
C ASP A 45 3.89 4.49 -8.96
N THR A 46 4.95 4.53 -8.15
CA THR A 46 5.20 5.66 -7.23
C THR A 46 6.65 6.17 -7.31
N PRO A 47 7.09 6.66 -8.47
CA PRO A 47 8.51 6.97 -8.72
C PRO A 47 8.99 8.19 -7.90
N ASN A 48 8.17 9.23 -7.80
CA ASN A 48 8.34 10.41 -6.94
C ASN A 48 8.36 10.07 -5.44
N LEU A 49 7.78 8.93 -5.04
CA LEU A 49 7.82 8.41 -3.67
C LEU A 49 8.88 7.31 -3.47
N GLY A 50 9.94 7.31 -4.28
CA GLY A 50 11.05 6.36 -4.20
C GLY A 50 11.73 6.28 -2.82
N ASN A 51 12.50 5.22 -2.60
CA ASN A 51 13.20 5.01 -1.33
C ASN A 51 14.29 6.07 -1.11
N SER A 52 14.51 6.44 0.15
CA SER A 52 15.67 7.26 0.54
C SER A 52 16.76 6.35 1.11
N LYS A 53 17.95 6.90 1.40
CA LYS A 53 19.02 6.14 2.08
C LYS A 53 18.62 5.69 3.50
N GLU A 54 17.56 6.26 4.07
CA GLU A 54 17.15 6.01 5.46
C GLU A 54 15.82 5.26 5.57
N GLU A 55 15.09 5.12 4.47
CA GLU A 55 13.72 4.62 4.44
C GLU A 55 13.51 3.61 3.32
N MET A 56 12.75 2.57 3.63
CA MET A 56 12.44 1.49 2.69
C MET A 56 10.94 1.27 2.58
N SER A 57 10.46 1.24 1.35
CA SER A 57 9.11 0.77 1.01
C SER A 57 9.05 -0.74 1.20
N VAL A 58 8.05 -1.20 1.96
CA VAL A 58 7.83 -2.61 2.28
C VAL A 58 6.41 -3.07 1.95
N CYS A 59 5.59 -2.17 1.40
CA CYS A 59 4.21 -2.40 1.01
C CYS A 59 3.84 -1.51 -0.19
N PHE A 60 2.72 -1.84 -0.82
CA PHE A 60 2.09 -0.95 -1.79
C PHE A 60 1.59 0.33 -1.13
N GLY A 61 1.47 1.40 -1.92
CA GLY A 61 0.67 2.55 -1.51
C GLY A 61 -0.81 2.26 -1.75
N VAL A 62 -1.69 3.02 -1.09
CA VAL A 62 -3.14 2.91 -1.24
C VAL A 62 -3.73 4.30 -1.45
N GLN A 63 -4.90 4.37 -2.07
CA GLN A 63 -5.70 5.57 -2.15
C GLN A 63 -7.15 5.21 -1.92
N CYS A 64 -7.85 6.03 -1.15
CA CYS A 64 -9.30 6.01 -1.14
C CYS A 64 -9.81 7.36 -1.64
N LEU A 65 -10.64 7.35 -2.68
CA LEU A 65 -11.43 8.51 -3.08
C LEU A 65 -12.78 8.48 -2.36
N ALA A 66 -13.22 9.65 -1.93
CA ALA A 66 -14.48 9.90 -1.24
C ALA A 66 -15.02 11.26 -1.70
N PRO A 67 -16.29 11.60 -1.42
CA PRO A 67 -16.83 12.93 -1.73
C PRO A 67 -16.05 14.04 -1.02
N ASP A 68 -15.87 15.17 -1.71
CA ASP A 68 -14.97 16.26 -1.28
C ASP A 68 -15.37 16.91 0.06
N ASP A 69 -16.66 16.92 0.39
CA ASP A 69 -17.23 17.52 1.60
C ASP A 69 -17.36 16.54 2.77
N LEU A 70 -16.90 15.29 2.60
CA LEU A 70 -17.04 14.26 3.61
C LEU A 70 -16.08 14.49 4.80
N VAL A 71 -16.67 14.68 5.99
CA VAL A 71 -15.94 14.73 7.26
C VAL A 71 -16.16 13.46 8.06
N LEU A 72 -15.09 12.67 8.25
CA LEU A 72 -15.15 11.46 9.06
C LEU A 72 -15.31 11.78 10.55
N LYS A 73 -16.34 11.20 11.19
CA LYS A 73 -16.54 11.29 12.64
C LYS A 73 -15.68 10.29 13.42
N ARG A 74 -15.23 9.23 12.75
CA ARG A 74 -14.41 8.15 13.32
C ARG A 74 -13.30 7.77 12.35
N GLN A 75 -12.20 7.27 12.91
CA GLN A 75 -11.04 6.87 12.12
C GLN A 75 -11.34 5.61 11.30
N VAL A 76 -10.84 5.59 10.07
CA VAL A 76 -10.84 4.42 9.20
C VAL A 76 -9.54 3.63 9.39
N THR A 77 -9.57 2.34 9.06
CA THR A 77 -8.38 1.48 9.18
C THR A 77 -8.07 0.81 7.86
N TYR A 78 -6.87 1.06 7.33
CA TYR A 78 -6.30 0.29 6.23
C TYR A 78 -5.50 -0.88 6.79
N THR A 79 -5.75 -2.10 6.33
CA THR A 79 -4.90 -3.27 6.56
C THR A 79 -4.14 -3.55 5.27
N ILE A 80 -2.81 -3.45 5.32
CA ILE A 80 -1.94 -3.53 4.14
C ILE A 80 -0.88 -4.61 4.38
N PRO A 81 -0.77 -5.64 3.52
CA PRO A 81 0.29 -6.62 3.59
C PRO A 81 1.67 -6.01 3.36
N HIS A 82 2.69 -6.54 4.03
CA HIS A 82 4.07 -6.08 3.85
C HIS A 82 5.07 -7.23 3.80
N CYS A 83 6.23 -6.96 3.20
CA CYS A 83 7.34 -7.91 3.11
C CYS A 83 8.46 -7.65 4.15
N ALA A 84 8.28 -6.72 5.10
CA ALA A 84 9.34 -6.38 6.06
C ALA A 84 9.74 -7.59 6.95
N VAL A 85 11.04 -7.74 7.18
CA VAL A 85 11.61 -8.69 8.15
C VAL A 85 12.00 -7.92 9.40
N ILE A 86 11.25 -8.11 10.47
CA ILE A 86 11.37 -7.33 11.72
C ILE A 86 11.45 -8.28 12.91
N THR A 87 12.40 -8.05 13.81
CA THR A 87 12.56 -8.87 15.03
C THR A 87 11.75 -8.34 16.22
N ARG A 88 11.43 -7.03 16.23
CA ARG A 88 10.58 -6.39 17.25
C ARG A 88 9.68 -5.32 16.63
N TYR A 89 8.48 -5.72 16.23
CA TYR A 89 7.52 -4.87 15.52
C TYR A 89 7.18 -3.56 16.24
N SER A 90 7.05 -3.60 17.57
CA SER A 90 6.72 -2.41 18.38
C SER A 90 7.77 -1.30 18.36
N SER A 91 8.97 -1.58 17.87
CA SER A 91 10.13 -0.69 17.97
C SER A 91 10.56 -0.14 16.61
N VAL A 92 9.97 -0.60 15.51
CA VAL A 92 10.23 -0.06 14.18
C VAL A 92 9.39 1.18 13.95
N LYS A 93 10.02 2.21 13.38
CA LYS A 93 9.37 3.48 13.03
C LYS A 93 8.90 3.44 11.58
N ALA A 94 7.67 3.89 11.36
CA ALA A 94 7.08 4.05 10.04
C ALA A 94 6.89 5.54 9.71
N VAL A 95 7.01 5.88 8.44
CA VAL A 95 6.81 7.21 7.90
C VAL A 95 5.68 7.13 6.89
N LEU A 96 4.68 8.01 7.03
CA LEU A 96 3.60 8.21 6.08
C LEU A 96 3.96 9.35 5.14
N TYR A 97 3.83 9.09 3.85
CA TYR A 97 3.79 10.09 2.79
C TYR A 97 2.35 10.17 2.29
N THR A 98 1.79 11.38 2.29
CA THR A 98 0.40 11.63 1.88
C THR A 98 0.28 13.01 1.23
N GLY A 99 -0.81 13.20 0.50
CA GLY A 99 -1.16 14.47 -0.14
C GLY A 99 -2.67 14.57 -0.36
N GLU A 100 -3.07 15.53 -1.17
CA GLU A 100 -4.47 15.78 -1.50
C GLU A 100 -4.80 15.31 -2.91
N GLY A 101 -6.10 15.08 -3.15
CA GLY A 101 -6.62 14.67 -4.44
C GLY A 101 -6.25 13.24 -4.85
N GLU A 102 -6.48 12.96 -6.13
CA GLU A 102 -6.07 11.71 -6.76
C GLU A 102 -4.55 11.69 -6.96
N TYR A 103 -3.93 10.56 -6.66
CA TYR A 103 -2.52 10.35 -6.85
C TYR A 103 -2.15 10.30 -8.34
N SER A 104 -1.08 11.00 -8.69
CA SER A 104 -0.40 10.87 -9.98
C SER A 104 1.11 10.73 -9.77
N PRO A 105 1.87 10.25 -10.76
CA PRO A 105 3.34 10.23 -10.69
C PRO A 105 3.98 11.61 -10.46
N ASP A 106 3.27 12.68 -10.81
CA ASP A 106 3.68 14.07 -10.60
C ASP A 106 3.13 14.67 -9.30
N ALA A 107 2.43 13.87 -8.48
CA ALA A 107 1.85 14.35 -7.23
C ALA A 107 2.92 14.89 -6.29
N VAL A 108 2.65 16.06 -5.71
CA VAL A 108 3.51 16.68 -4.71
C VAL A 108 3.15 16.11 -3.35
N VAL A 109 4.17 15.62 -2.63
CA VAL A 109 4.01 15.21 -1.23
C VAL A 109 3.68 16.44 -0.40
N LYS A 110 2.46 16.50 0.13
CA LYS A 110 2.06 17.59 1.03
C LYS A 110 2.61 17.35 2.43
N GLU A 111 2.56 16.10 2.89
CA GLU A 111 2.93 15.75 4.26
C GLU A 111 3.82 14.52 4.33
N ARG A 112 4.84 14.62 5.20
CA ARG A 112 5.69 13.51 5.62
C ARG A 112 5.61 13.37 7.14
N ILE A 113 4.88 12.36 7.62
CA ILE A 113 4.53 12.20 9.03
C ILE A 113 5.24 10.98 9.61
N MET A 114 5.95 11.17 10.73
CA MET A 114 6.45 10.05 11.53
C MET A 114 5.28 9.43 12.31
N LEU A 115 4.95 8.18 12.02
CA LEU A 115 3.80 7.51 12.62
C LEU A 115 4.12 6.99 14.02
N SER A 116 3.22 7.27 14.95
CA SER A 116 3.17 6.67 16.28
C SER A 116 2.28 5.42 16.28
N ARG A 117 2.35 4.64 17.37
CA ARG A 117 1.47 3.47 17.58
C ARG A 117 0.06 3.84 18.08
N SER A 118 -0.13 5.10 18.46
CA SER A 118 -1.36 5.65 19.04
C SER A 118 -1.61 7.06 18.51
N GLY A 119 -2.87 7.50 18.49
CA GLY A 119 -3.25 8.79 17.91
C GLY A 119 -3.64 8.66 16.44
N THR A 120 -3.60 9.79 15.72
CA THR A 120 -4.05 9.86 14.32
C THR A 120 -3.23 10.88 13.53
N PRO A 121 -2.63 10.50 12.39
CA PRO A 121 -2.55 9.13 11.89
C PRO A 121 -1.69 8.23 12.80
N SER A 122 -1.99 6.94 12.85
CA SER A 122 -1.16 5.95 13.58
C SER A 122 -0.99 4.66 12.80
N CYS A 123 0.08 3.93 13.11
CA CYS A 123 0.41 2.68 12.45
C CYS A 123 0.79 1.60 13.46
N ILE A 124 0.18 0.42 13.30
CA ILE A 124 0.55 -0.79 14.03
C ILE A 124 1.09 -1.79 13.03
N ILE A 125 2.36 -2.16 13.20
CA ILE A 125 3.02 -3.17 12.36
C ILE A 125 2.92 -4.51 13.09
N THR A 126 2.54 -5.55 12.36
CA THR A 126 2.52 -6.94 12.85
C THR A 126 3.36 -7.81 11.92
N LYS A 127 3.27 -9.14 12.03
CA LYS A 127 4.13 -10.04 11.26
C LYS A 127 3.96 -9.90 9.76
N ASP A 128 2.71 -9.85 9.30
CA ASP A 128 2.37 -9.97 7.88
C ASP A 128 1.65 -8.74 7.33
N VAL A 129 1.12 -7.88 8.21
CA VAL A 129 0.37 -6.68 7.84
C VAL A 129 0.75 -5.48 8.69
N LEU A 130 0.61 -4.30 8.11
CA LEU A 130 0.53 -3.04 8.83
C LEU A 130 -0.91 -2.53 8.81
N LYS A 131 -1.33 -1.95 9.94
CA LYS A 131 -2.64 -1.33 10.11
C LYS A 131 -2.46 0.18 10.26
N LEU A 132 -2.87 0.92 9.25
CA LEU A 132 -2.82 2.38 9.20
C LEU A 132 -4.19 2.95 9.58
N LYS A 133 -4.23 3.81 10.60
CA LYS A 133 -5.44 4.53 11.00
C LYS A 133 -5.38 5.98 10.55
N MET A 134 -6.46 6.46 9.94
CA MET A 134 -6.57 7.82 9.40
C MET A 134 -7.94 8.43 9.73
N ASN A 135 -8.01 9.76 9.81
CA ASN A 135 -9.24 10.54 10.03
C ASN A 135 -9.73 11.25 8.76
N HIS A 136 -9.10 11.00 7.63
CA HIS A 136 -9.50 11.52 6.32
C HIS A 136 -9.14 10.48 5.26
N PHE A 137 -9.65 10.66 4.05
CA PHE A 137 -9.26 9.86 2.89
C PHE A 137 -8.20 10.62 2.08
N SER A 138 -7.16 9.91 1.67
CA SER A 138 -6.08 10.42 0.84
C SER A 138 -5.33 9.25 0.22
N TRP A 139 -4.38 9.55 -0.66
CA TRP A 139 -3.36 8.59 -1.02
C TRP A 139 -2.32 8.49 0.10
N ALA A 140 -1.85 7.28 0.38
CA ALA A 140 -0.95 6.96 1.48
C ALA A 140 0.15 5.99 1.03
N LYS A 141 1.40 6.37 1.26
CA LYS A 141 2.57 5.50 1.07
C LYS A 141 3.33 5.39 2.39
N ILE A 142 3.49 4.15 2.87
CA ILE A 142 4.19 3.85 4.13
C ILE A 142 5.61 3.35 3.83
N LYS A 143 6.59 3.90 4.55
CA LYS A 143 7.98 3.44 4.54
C LYS A 143 8.46 3.15 5.95
N LEU A 144 9.41 2.23 6.09
CA LEU A 144 10.04 1.91 7.37
C LEU A 144 11.45 2.49 7.43
N MET A 145 11.86 2.93 8.61
CA MET A 145 13.21 3.45 8.85
C MET A 145 14.24 2.31 8.86
N ILE A 146 15.21 2.33 7.94
CA ILE A 146 16.22 1.29 7.74
C ILE A 146 17.24 1.25 8.88
N LYS A 147 17.62 2.41 9.43
CA LYS A 147 18.59 2.52 10.55
C LYS A 147 18.07 1.89 11.86
N ASN A 148 16.85 1.37 11.88
CA ASN A 148 16.30 0.71 13.05
C ASN A 148 16.94 -0.67 13.26
N TYR A 149 17.55 -0.90 14.42
CA TYR A 149 18.19 -2.17 14.76
C TYR A 149 17.28 -3.40 14.61
N PHE A 150 15.97 -3.25 14.80
CA PHE A 150 15.00 -4.33 14.71
C PHE A 150 14.54 -4.62 13.28
N PHE A 151 14.86 -3.76 12.31
CA PHE A 151 14.63 -3.98 10.89
C PHE A 151 15.80 -4.78 10.30
N ARG A 152 15.50 -5.95 9.72
CA ARG A 152 16.52 -6.85 9.14
C ARG A 152 16.52 -6.88 7.62
N GLY A 153 15.54 -6.23 6.99
CA GLY A 153 15.40 -6.18 5.54
C GLY A 153 13.97 -6.47 5.11
N LYS A 154 13.82 -6.98 3.89
CA LYS A 154 12.52 -7.35 3.32
C LYS A 154 12.61 -8.70 2.59
N LYS A 155 11.48 -9.39 2.52
CA LYS A 155 11.32 -10.61 1.73
C LYS A 155 11.18 -10.23 0.25
N MET A 156 11.90 -10.94 -0.60
CA MET A 156 11.88 -10.78 -2.05
C MET A 156 11.57 -12.13 -2.68
N CYS A 157 10.83 -12.11 -3.77
CA CYS A 157 10.67 -13.24 -4.67
C CYS A 157 11.52 -13.03 -5.92
N CYS A 158 11.97 -14.14 -6.48
CA CYS A 158 12.54 -14.20 -7.81
C CYS A 158 11.59 -15.03 -8.67
N ARG A 159 11.15 -14.48 -9.80
CA ARG A 159 10.51 -15.29 -10.84
C ARG A 159 11.60 -15.73 -11.81
N PRO A 160 12.12 -16.97 -11.70
CA PRO A 160 13.01 -17.49 -12.72
C PRO A 160 12.26 -17.63 -14.04
N PHE A 161 13.02 -17.58 -15.13
CA PHE A 161 12.56 -17.69 -16.51
C PHE A 161 11.56 -18.85 -16.72
N LYS A 162 10.55 -18.62 -17.58
CA LYS A 162 9.69 -19.68 -18.11
C LYS A 162 10.28 -20.15 -19.43
N GLU A 163 10.75 -21.39 -19.47
CA GLU A 163 11.29 -22.01 -20.68
C GLU A 163 10.23 -22.05 -21.79
N LYS A 164 10.34 -21.14 -22.75
CA LYS A 164 9.72 -21.32 -24.06
C LYS A 164 10.68 -22.19 -24.86
N ASN A 165 10.17 -23.24 -25.54
CA ASN A 165 10.93 -24.13 -26.41
C ASN A 165 12.02 -23.36 -27.15
N LEU A 166 13.25 -23.45 -26.65
CA LEU A 166 14.38 -22.71 -27.18
C LEU A 166 14.70 -23.34 -28.53
N ALA A 167 14.61 -22.55 -29.60
CA ALA A 167 15.01 -23.02 -30.92
C ALA A 167 16.49 -23.43 -30.87
N LEU A 168 16.83 -24.56 -31.49
CA LEU A 168 18.16 -25.18 -31.51
C LEU A 168 19.28 -24.30 -32.12
N GLN A 169 18.95 -23.08 -32.57
CA GLN A 169 19.88 -22.20 -33.25
C GLN A 169 20.77 -21.45 -32.24
N LYS A 170 22.04 -21.25 -32.63
CA LYS A 170 23.11 -20.59 -31.88
C LYS A 170 22.94 -19.07 -31.77
N THR A 171 21.74 -18.59 -31.46
CA THR A 171 21.51 -17.17 -31.16
C THR A 171 21.73 -16.91 -29.66
N PRO A 172 22.26 -15.75 -29.27
CA PRO A 172 22.33 -15.35 -27.87
C PRO A 172 20.93 -15.39 -27.24
N VAL A 173 20.80 -16.12 -26.13
CA VAL A 173 19.55 -16.14 -25.34
C VAL A 173 19.63 -15.04 -24.29
N ILE A 174 18.67 -14.12 -24.32
CA ILE A 174 18.52 -13.09 -23.27
C ILE A 174 17.64 -13.66 -22.17
N LEU A 175 18.17 -13.66 -20.94
CA LEU A 175 17.45 -14.10 -19.75
C LEU A 175 17.06 -12.88 -18.91
N HIS A 176 15.77 -12.76 -18.62
CA HIS A 176 15.25 -11.75 -17.70
C HIS A 176 14.96 -12.40 -16.34
N ALA A 177 15.69 -11.96 -15.31
CA ALA A 177 15.40 -12.31 -13.92
C ALA A 177 14.62 -11.17 -13.27
N HIS A 178 13.39 -11.45 -12.82
CA HIS A 178 12.54 -10.45 -12.18
C HIS A 178 12.60 -10.66 -10.66
N LEU A 179 13.13 -9.66 -9.96
CA LEU A 179 13.11 -9.56 -8.50
C LEU A 179 12.00 -8.59 -8.09
N TYR A 180 11.14 -9.02 -7.18
CA TYR A 180 10.03 -8.21 -6.68
C TYR A 180 9.77 -8.50 -5.21
N ASP A 181 9.09 -7.58 -4.53
CA ASP A 181 8.77 -7.75 -3.11
C ASP A 181 7.82 -8.94 -2.92
N ASP A 182 8.08 -9.76 -1.92
CA ASP A 182 7.20 -10.88 -1.56
C ASP A 182 5.94 -10.38 -0.86
N ILE A 183 5.02 -9.84 -1.66
CA ILE A 183 3.74 -9.27 -1.24
C ILE A 183 2.68 -9.70 -2.27
N LYS A 184 1.49 -10.03 -1.78
CA LYS A 184 0.33 -10.33 -2.62
C LYS A 184 0.06 -9.18 -3.61
N GLY A 185 -0.20 -9.51 -4.88
CA GLY A 185 -0.46 -8.54 -5.95
C GLY A 185 0.76 -8.21 -6.83
N ASN A 186 2.00 -8.39 -6.35
CA ASN A 186 3.19 -8.15 -7.17
C ASN A 186 3.32 -9.10 -8.37
N SER A 187 2.81 -10.33 -8.25
CA SER A 187 2.76 -11.26 -9.37
C SER A 187 1.86 -10.74 -10.50
N GLU A 188 0.80 -9.98 -10.19
CA GLU A 188 -0.21 -9.48 -11.13
C GLU A 188 0.25 -8.21 -11.86
N VAL A 189 0.93 -7.29 -11.17
CA VAL A 189 1.50 -6.07 -11.77
C VAL A 189 2.49 -6.41 -12.90
N ASN A 190 3.27 -7.48 -12.72
CA ASN A 190 4.27 -7.92 -13.70
C ASN A 190 3.69 -8.65 -14.93
N TYR A 191 2.39 -8.95 -14.99
CA TYR A 191 1.76 -9.47 -16.21
C TYR A 191 1.38 -8.36 -17.20
N CYS A 192 1.13 -7.13 -16.73
CA CYS A 192 0.64 -6.04 -17.57
C CYS A 192 1.73 -5.28 -18.34
N CYS A 193 3.01 -5.45 -17.98
CA CYS A 193 4.13 -4.82 -18.71
C CYS A 193 4.76 -5.74 -19.77
N GLY A 194 4.09 -6.84 -20.13
CA GLY A 194 4.60 -7.88 -21.03
C GLY A 194 3.69 -8.22 -22.21
N SER A 195 2.89 -7.27 -22.68
CA SER A 195 2.12 -7.36 -23.92
C SER A 195 2.51 -6.24 -24.88
#